data_AF-A0A9N9N6R5-F1
#
_entry.id   AF-A0A9N9N6R5-F1
#
_cell.length_a   1.000
_cell.length_b   1.000
_cell.length_c   1.000
_cell.angle_alpha   90.00
_cell.angle_beta   90.00
_cell.angle_gamma   90.00
#
_symmetry.space_group_name_H-M   'P 1'
#
loop_
_entity.id
_entity.type
_entity.pdbx_description
1 polymer ?
#
loop_
_entity_poly.entity_id
_entity_poly.type
_entity_poly.pdbx_seq_one_letter_code
_entity_poly.pdbx_strand_id
1 'polypeptide(L)' 'MKYYENGDLHSYLDEAQGMLCWRDIVEMLYEISGGIKDIHKGELIHGNLHGGNVLIENEPDFV' A
#
# COMPACT_ATOMS: atom_id res chain seq x y z
N MET A 1 15.74 3.52 -5.89
CA MET A 1 14.44 3.19 -5.27
C MET A 1 14.23 4.13 -4.11
N LYS A 2 13.00 4.62 -3.93
CA LYS A 2 12.63 5.36 -2.72
C LYS A 2 12.64 4.38 -1.54
N TYR A 3 13.13 4.83 -0.38
CA TYR A 3 13.02 4.06 0.86
C TYR A 3 11.65 4.36 1.49
N TYR A 4 10.95 3.31 1.91
CA TYR A 4 9.63 3.38 2.53
C TYR A 4 9.79 3.02 4.01
N GLU A 5 9.68 4.03 4.89
CA GLU A 5 9.97 3.90 6.33
C GLU A 5 8.96 3.00 7.03
N ASN A 6 7.68 3.07 6.62
CA ASN A 6 6.59 2.22 7.14
C ASN A 6 6.65 0.77 6.66
N GLY A 7 7.63 0.41 5.82
CA GLY A 7 7.81 -0.95 5.33
C GLY A 7 6.64 -1.45 4.48
N ASP A 8 6.31 -2.73 4.65
CA ASP A 8 5.21 -3.39 3.93
C ASP A 8 3.87 -3.33 4.68
N LEU A 9 2.78 -3.59 3.96
CA LEU A 9 1.42 -3.51 4.51
C LEU A 9 1.18 -4.47 5.69
N HIS A 10 1.81 -5.65 5.75
CA HIS A 10 1.65 -6.51 6.94
C HIS A 10 2.31 -5.88 8.15
N SER A 11 3.57 -5.45 8.00
CA SER A 11 4.32 -4.79 9.07
C SER A 11 3.57 -3.55 9.60
N TYR A 12 3.03 -2.74 8.67
CA TYR A 12 2.23 -1.56 9.01
C TYR A 12 0.94 -1.91 9.77
N LEU A 13 0.20 -2.93 9.33
CA LEU A 13 -1.02 -3.36 10.01
C LEU A 13 -0.75 -3.96 11.39
N ASP A 14 0.36 -4.69 11.54
CA ASP A 14 0.79 -5.24 12.82
C ASP A 14 1.13 -4.12 13.82
N GLU A 15 1.83 -3.07 13.36
CA GLU A 15 2.15 -1.88 14.18
C GLU A 15 0.88 -1.11 14.57
N ALA A 16 -0.05 -0.93 13.63
CA ALA A 16 -1.35 -0.30 13.89
C ALA A 16 -2.28 -1.18 14.75
N GLN A 17 -1.87 -2.40 15.12
CA GLN A 17 -2.71 -3.42 15.77
C GLN A 17 -4.02 -3.70 14.99
N GLY A 18 -4.00 -3.52 13.67
CA GLY A 18 -5.16 -3.59 12.79
C GLY A 18 -6.22 -2.51 13.03
N MET A 19 -5.94 -1.50 13.86
CA MET A 19 -6.88 -0.43 14.17
C MET A 19 -6.83 0.64 13.10
N LEU A 20 -7.64 0.44 12.06
CA LEU A 20 -7.85 1.40 10.99
C LEU A 20 -9.30 1.87 10.99
N CYS A 21 -9.53 3.13 10.64
CA CYS A 21 -10.88 3.57 10.38
C CYS A 21 -11.32 3.11 8.98
N TRP A 22 -12.63 3.06 8.74
CA TRP A 22 -13.17 2.64 7.44
C TRP A 22 -12.64 3.47 6.27
N ARG A 23 -12.34 4.75 6.50
CA ARG A 23 -11.78 5.62 5.48
C ARG A 23 -10.39 5.12 5.05
N ASP A 24 -9.50 4.86 6.00
CA ASP A 24 -8.13 4.40 5.72
C ASP A 24 -8.14 3.08 4.94
N ILE A 25 -9.04 2.16 5.30
CA ILE A 25 -9.22 0.89 4.60
C ILE A 25 -9.62 1.12 3.14
N VAL A 26 -10.60 1.99 2.89
CA VAL A 26 -11.07 2.28 1.53
C VAL A 26 -10.00 3.00 0.72
N GLU A 27 -9.26 3.91 1.34
CA GLU A 27 -8.18 4.68 0.71
C GLU A 27 -7.04 3.74 0.27
N MET A 28 -6.54 2.88 1.15
CA MET A 28 -5.53 1.89 0.79
C MET A 28 -6.00 0.94 -0.33
N LEU A 29 -7.24 0.45 -0.27
CA LEU A 29 -7.78 -0.42 -1.32
C LEU A 29 -7.86 0.30 -2.67
N TYR A 30 -8.26 1.57 -2.67
CA TYR A 30 -8.30 2.39 -3.87
C TYR A 30 -6.89 2.55 -4.48
N GLU A 31 -5.90 2.89 -3.67
CA GLU A 31 -4.51 3.05 -4.13
C GLU A 31 -3.90 1.76 -4.66
N ILE A 32 -4.05 0.65 -3.92
CA ILE A 32 -3.59 -0.68 -4.36
C ILE A 32 -4.22 -1.05 -5.71
N SER A 33 -5.53 -0.84 -5.85
CA SER A 33 -6.22 -1.10 -7.12
C SER A 33 -5.73 -0.22 -8.27
N GLY A 34 -5.39 1.05 -7.97
CA GLY A 34 -4.80 2.00 -8.91
C GLY A 34 -3.43 1.54 -9.41
N GLY A 35 -2.54 1.17 -8.50
CA GLY A 35 -1.22 0.65 -8.84
C GLY A 35 -1.27 -0.62 -9.69
N ILE A 36 -2.16 -1.57 -9.36
CA ILE A 36 -2.36 -2.79 -10.15
C ILE A 36 -2.88 -2.46 -11.55
N LYS A 37 -3.86 -1.56 -11.66
CA LYS A 37 -4.38 -1.09 -12.95
C LYS A 37 -3.25 -0.51 -13.81
N ASP A 38 -2.35 0.26 -13.22
CA ASP A 38 -1.25 0.87 -13.95
C ASP A 38 -0.18 -0.14 -14.38
N ILE A 39 0.10 -1.17 -13.57
CA ILE A 39 0.91 -2.33 -13.99
C ILE A 39 0.28 -3.02 -15.21
N HIS A 40 -1.03 -3.27 -15.17
CA HIS A 40 -1.74 -3.94 -16.27
C HIS A 40 -1.80 -3.09 -17.54
N LYS A 41 -1.87 -1.76 -17.45
CA LYS A 41 -1.75 -0.87 -18.62
C LYS A 41 -0.40 -1.00 -19.32
N GLY A 42 0.64 -1.39 -18.59
CA GLY A 42 1.96 -1.70 -19.13
C GLY A 42 2.09 -3.12 -19.70
N GLU A 43 0.98 -3.86 -19.85
CA GLU A 43 0.96 -5.27 -20.27
C GLU A 43 1.75 -6.21 -19.34
N LEU A 44 1.99 -5.79 -18.10
CA LEU A 44 2.68 -6.57 -17.08
C LEU A 44 1.68 -7.23 -16.13
N ILE A 45 2.10 -8.32 -15.51
CA ILE A 45 1.36 -9.01 -14.44
C ILE A 45 2.22 -8.92 -13.17
N HIS A 46 1.66 -8.45 -12.06
CA HIS A 46 2.43 -8.33 -10.81
C HIS A 46 3.01 -9.68 -10.32
N GLY A 47 2.28 -10.78 -10.50
CA GLY A 47 2.77 -12.15 -10.32
C GLY A 47 2.91 -12.64 -8.87
N ASN A 48 3.13 -11.75 -7.90
CA ASN A 48 3.20 -12.10 -6.47
C ASN A 48 2.57 -11.01 -5.56
N LEU A 49 1.30 -10.68 -5.78
CA LEU A 49 0.63 -9.62 -5.02
C LEU A 49 0.13 -10.12 -3.67
N HIS A 50 0.69 -9.59 -2.57
CA HIS A 50 0.25 -9.81 -1.20
C HIS A 50 0.72 -8.64 -0.30
N GLY A 51 0.24 -8.55 0.94
CA GLY A 51 0.55 -7.44 1.86
C GLY A 51 2.05 -7.19 2.04
N GLY A 52 2.85 -8.25 2.18
CA GLY A 52 4.32 -8.15 2.23
C GLY A 52 5.02 -7.55 0.99
N ASN A 53 4.32 -7.39 -0.14
CA ASN A 53 4.84 -6.76 -1.36
C ASN A 53 4.14 -5.44 -1.71
N VAL A 54 3.31 -4.92 -0.80
CA VAL A 54 2.72 -3.59 -0.90
C VAL A 54 3.47 -2.71 0.09
N LEU A 55 4.20 -1.71 -0.41
CA LEU A 55 4.94 -0.77 0.44
C LEU A 55 4.04 0.40 0.83
N ILE A 56 4.15 0.82 2.09
CA ILE A 56 3.38 1.94 2.65
C ILE A 56 4.23 3.21 2.61
N GLU A 57 3.71 4.24 1.97
CA GLU A 57 4.31 5.57 2.00
C GLU A 57 3.92 6.28 3.31
N ASN A 58 4.78 7.16 3.80
CA ASN A 58 4.42 8.02 4.91
C ASN A 58 3.27 8.94 4.46
N GLU A 59 2.30 9.19 5.35
CA GLU A 59 1.39 10.33 5.18
C GLU A 59 2.24 11.56 4.84
N PRO A 60 1.91 12.34 3.79
CA PRO A 60 2.64 13.55 3.50
C PRO A 60 2.61 14.41 4.75
N ASP A 61 3.78 14.85 5.22
CA ASP A 61 3.88 15.83 6.29
C ASP A 61 3.01 17.03 5.86
N PHE A 62 1.82 17.17 6.45
CA PHE A 62 1.06 18.40 6.35
C PHE A 62 1.80 19.42 7.21
N VAL A 63 2.77 20.09 6.59
CA VAL A 63 3.38 21.32 7.11
C VAL A 63 2.44 22.48 6.88
#